data_AF-A0A7S0WXS8-F1
#
_entry.id   AF-A0A7S0WXS8-F1
#
_cell.length_a   1.000
_cell.length_b   1.000
_cell.length_c   1.000
_cell.angle_alpha   90.00
_cell.angle_beta   90.00
_cell.angle_gamma   90.00
#
_symmetry.space_group_name_H-M   'P 1'
#
loop_
_entity.id
_entity.type
_entity.pdbx_description
1 polymer ?
#
loop_
_entity_poly.entity_id
_entity_poly.type
_entity_poly.pdbx_seq_one_letter_code
_entity_poly.pdbx_strand_id
1 'polypeptide(L)'
;DVDPLDALESDTVAGGERAARAAKALVARAAMVYPPLEGSWEVARVRTGVRALSPRSACGKIPLVGRLDKPERSRAEEGNSISKQGAEVDSNSRRLQSNWWLNVGYGARGLLYHAWVAEMLAEAIVVQDSDADIPVELRAWQMTPTGSPDLV
;
A
#
# COMPACT_ATOMS: atom_id res chain seq x y z
N ASP A 1 13.74 -34.68 -7.35
CA ASP A 1 13.81 -33.21 -7.29
C ASP A 1 12.43 -32.62 -7.49
N VAL A 2 11.81 -32.22 -6.38
CA VAL A 2 10.54 -31.48 -6.39
C VAL A 2 10.92 -30.01 -6.45
N ASP A 3 10.39 -29.27 -7.42
CA ASP A 3 10.64 -27.83 -7.56
C ASP A 3 10.22 -27.13 -6.25
N PRO A 4 11.08 -26.33 -5.60
CA PRO A 4 10.74 -25.62 -4.38
C PRO A 4 9.54 -24.66 -4.53
N LEU A 5 9.10 -24.34 -5.75
CA LEU A 5 7.86 -23.61 -6.01
C LEU A 5 6.58 -24.46 -5.88
N ASP A 6 6.66 -25.78 -6.03
CA ASP A 6 5.51 -26.69 -5.88
C ASP A 6 5.26 -27.07 -4.39
N ALA A 7 6.26 -26.89 -3.52
CA ALA A 7 6.17 -27.19 -2.09
C ALA A 7 5.29 -26.21 -1.28
N LEU A 8 4.81 -25.13 -1.90
CA LEU A 8 3.88 -24.16 -1.28
C LEU A 8 2.40 -24.47 -1.57
N GLU A 9 2.11 -25.52 -2.35
CA GLU A 9 0.76 -25.96 -2.69
C GLU A 9 0.16 -26.92 -1.63
N SER A 10 0.23 -26.58 -0.34
CA SER A 10 -0.68 -27.22 0.64
C SER A 10 -2.08 -26.60 0.49
N ASP A 11 -2.71 -26.94 -0.63
CA ASP A 11 -4.04 -26.50 -1.00
C ASP A 11 -5.04 -27.17 -0.06
N THR A 12 -5.50 -26.44 0.95
CA THR A 12 -6.59 -26.89 1.82
C THR A 12 -7.78 -27.32 0.96
N VAL A 13 -8.51 -28.38 1.34
CA VAL A 13 -9.66 -28.91 0.59
C VAL A 13 -10.70 -27.82 0.22
N ALA A 14 -10.86 -26.81 1.08
CA ALA A 14 -11.72 -25.65 0.83
C ALA A 14 -11.21 -24.71 -0.29
N GLY A 15 -9.90 -24.65 -0.52
CA GLY A 15 -9.27 -23.98 -1.64
C GLY A 15 -9.62 -24.64 -2.97
N GLY A 16 -9.53 -25.97 -3.04
CA GLY A 16 -9.83 -26.75 -4.24
C GLY A 16 -11.27 -26.60 -4.74
N GLU A 17 -12.27 -26.70 -3.86
CA GLU A 17 -13.67 -26.51 -4.26
C GLU A 17 -13.96 -25.08 -4.75
N ARG A 18 -13.40 -24.08 -4.07
CA ARG A 18 -13.54 -22.67 -4.44
C ARG A 18 -12.85 -22.40 -5.79
N ALA A 19 -11.67 -22.96 -6.00
CA ALA A 19 -10.92 -22.87 -7.24
C ALA A 19 -11.69 -23.50 -8.41
N ALA A 20 -12.22 -24.71 -8.23
CA ALA A 20 -13.02 -25.40 -9.25
C ALA A 20 -14.29 -24.62 -9.62
N ARG A 21 -15.01 -24.08 -8.63
CA ARG A 21 -16.19 -23.23 -8.85
C ARG A 21 -15.82 -21.95 -9.61
N ALA A 22 -14.73 -21.29 -9.22
CA ALA A 22 -14.25 -20.09 -9.88
C ALA A 22 -13.83 -20.38 -11.33
N ALA A 23 -13.08 -21.45 -11.56
CA ALA A 23 -12.65 -21.88 -12.90
C ALA A 23 -13.86 -22.13 -13.82
N LYS A 24 -14.84 -22.91 -13.36
CA LYS A 24 -16.07 -23.18 -14.13
C LYS A 24 -16.80 -21.88 -14.51
N ALA A 25 -16.93 -20.95 -13.56
CA ALA A 25 -17.61 -19.68 -13.79
C ALA A 25 -16.81 -18.75 -14.74
N LEU A 26 -15.49 -18.71 -14.62
CA LEU A 26 -14.63 -17.86 -15.44
C LEU A 26 -14.49 -18.38 -16.87
N VAL A 27 -14.34 -19.68 -17.08
CA VAL A 27 -14.27 -20.28 -18.43
C VAL A 27 -15.56 -20.03 -19.20
N ALA A 28 -16.72 -20.25 -18.56
CA ALA A 28 -18.01 -19.97 -19.19
C ALA A 28 -18.13 -18.51 -19.64
N ARG A 29 -17.70 -17.55 -18.81
CA ARG A 29 -17.70 -16.12 -19.15
C ARG A 29 -16.65 -15.76 -20.22
N ALA A 30 -15.48 -16.38 -20.17
CA ALA A 30 -14.42 -16.15 -21.15
C ALA A 30 -14.85 -16.64 -22.54
N ALA A 31 -15.51 -17.80 -22.63
CA ALA A 31 -16.06 -18.32 -23.89
C ALA A 31 -17.09 -17.37 -24.52
N MET A 32 -17.87 -16.63 -23.72
CA MET A 32 -18.78 -15.61 -24.25
C MET A 32 -18.04 -14.43 -24.92
N VAL A 33 -16.84 -14.11 -24.45
CA VAL A 33 -16.01 -13.02 -24.99
C VAL A 33 -15.14 -13.52 -26.15
N TYR A 34 -14.65 -14.75 -26.06
CA TYR A 34 -13.81 -15.40 -27.06
C TYR A 34 -14.32 -16.82 -27.32
N PRO A 35 -15.29 -17.00 -28.25
CA PRO A 35 -15.94 -18.28 -28.53
C PRO A 35 -15.01 -19.47 -28.83
N PRO A 36 -13.84 -19.29 -29.47
CA PRO A 36 -12.92 -20.40 -29.70
C PRO A 36 -12.40 -21.11 -28.44
N LEU A 37 -12.57 -20.53 -27.24
CA LEU A 37 -12.20 -21.19 -25.97
C LEU A 37 -13.09 -22.39 -25.64
N GLU A 38 -14.31 -22.45 -26.19
CA GLU A 38 -15.26 -23.50 -25.85
C GLU A 38 -14.80 -24.86 -26.38
N GLY A 39 -14.60 -25.81 -25.47
CA GLY A 39 -14.27 -27.21 -25.79
C GLY A 39 -12.83 -27.50 -26.23
N SER A 40 -11.98 -26.49 -26.42
CA SER A 40 -10.60 -26.68 -26.89
C SER A 40 -9.49 -26.26 -25.92
N TRP A 41 -9.83 -25.60 -24.80
CA TRP A 41 -8.87 -25.10 -23.81
C TRP A 41 -9.09 -25.75 -22.44
N GLU A 42 -7.99 -26.14 -21.79
CA GLU A 42 -7.98 -26.65 -20.42
C GLU A 42 -7.41 -25.60 -19.46
N VAL A 43 -7.93 -25.54 -18.23
CA VAL A 43 -7.42 -24.63 -17.19
C VAL A 43 -6.08 -25.15 -16.68
N ALA A 44 -4.99 -24.51 -17.10
CA ALA A 44 -3.65 -24.93 -16.69
C ALA A 44 -3.38 -24.75 -15.19
N ARG A 45 -3.87 -23.66 -14.57
CA ARG A 45 -3.69 -23.38 -13.14
C ARG A 45 -4.72 -22.38 -12.63
N VAL A 46 -5.10 -22.52 -11.35
CA VAL A 46 -5.88 -21.52 -10.62
C VAL A 46 -5.02 -20.96 -9.50
N ARG A 47 -4.97 -19.64 -9.37
CA ARG A 47 -4.29 -18.96 -8.26
C ARG A 47 -5.24 -17.98 -7.58
N THR A 48 -5.04 -17.80 -6.28
CA THR A 48 -5.70 -16.75 -5.52
C THR A 48 -4.70 -15.67 -5.15
N GLY A 49 -5.17 -14.45 -4.94
CA GLY A 49 -4.31 -13.34 -4.54
C GLY A 49 -5.11 -12.31 -3.75
N VAL A 50 -4.46 -11.70 -2.78
CA VAL A 50 -5.02 -10.60 -1.98
C VAL A 50 -4.54 -9.28 -2.55
N ARG A 51 -5.45 -8.31 -2.70
CA ARG A 51 -5.13 -6.96 -3.14
C ARG A 51 -5.23 -6.01 -1.95
N ALA A 52 -4.13 -5.38 -1.58
CA ALA A 52 -4.13 -4.33 -0.55
C ALA A 52 -4.85 -3.10 -1.10
N LEU A 53 -6.01 -2.78 -0.52
CA LEU A 53 -6.90 -1.72 -0.98
C LEU A 53 -6.82 -0.55 0.01
N SER A 54 -6.57 0.65 -0.49
CA SER A 54 -6.61 1.84 0.35
C SER A 54 -8.06 2.24 0.70
N PRO A 55 -8.23 3.02 1.79
CA PRO A 55 -9.49 3.69 2.09
C PRO A 55 -9.99 4.53 0.89
N ARG A 56 -11.31 4.71 0.82
CA ARG A 56 -11.91 5.51 -0.25
C ARG A 56 -11.68 7.00 0.06
N SER A 57 -11.23 7.74 -0.94
CA SER A 57 -11.15 9.21 -0.93
C SER A 57 -12.07 9.80 -2.00
N ALA A 58 -12.20 11.14 -2.02
CA ALA A 58 -12.90 11.87 -3.09
C ALA A 58 -12.34 11.56 -4.48
N CYS A 59 -11.03 11.27 -4.56
CA CYS A 59 -10.33 10.92 -5.80
C CYS A 59 -10.30 9.39 -6.06
N GLY A 60 -11.09 8.62 -5.31
CA GLY A 60 -11.15 7.17 -5.38
C GLY A 60 -10.14 6.48 -4.45
N LYS A 61 -9.70 5.27 -4.84
CA LYS A 61 -8.83 4.40 -4.03
C LYS A 61 -7.36 4.60 -4.38
N ILE A 62 -6.77 5.65 -3.83
CA ILE A 62 -5.41 6.11 -4.13
C ILE A 62 -4.40 5.39 -3.21
N PRO A 63 -3.20 4.99 -3.70
CA PRO A 63 -2.17 4.40 -2.85
C PRO A 63 -1.77 5.30 -1.68
N LEU A 64 -1.38 4.71 -0.57
CA LEU A 64 -0.89 5.42 0.61
C LEU A 64 0.64 5.43 0.55
N VAL A 65 1.20 6.62 0.41
CA VAL A 65 2.65 6.83 0.27
C VAL A 65 3.08 7.98 1.16
N GLY A 66 4.21 7.85 1.84
CA GLY A 66 4.78 8.92 2.65
C GLY A 66 5.41 8.43 3.94
N ARG A 67 5.94 9.34 4.75
CA ARG A 67 6.57 9.00 6.02
C ARG A 67 5.51 8.71 7.09
N LEU A 68 5.75 7.70 7.93
CA LEU A 68 4.85 7.37 9.04
C LEU A 68 5.05 8.32 10.23
N ASP A 69 6.26 8.79 10.43
CA ASP A 69 6.58 9.74 11.48
C ASP A 69 6.29 11.18 11.02
N LYS A 70 5.40 11.84 11.76
CA LYS A 70 5.26 13.30 11.67
C LYS A 70 6.52 13.90 12.28
N PRO A 71 7.28 14.77 11.57
CA PRO A 71 8.16 15.65 12.29
C PRO A 71 7.24 16.45 13.21
N GLU A 72 7.48 16.40 14.52
CA GLU A 72 6.78 17.29 15.45
C GLU A 72 6.86 18.68 14.83
N ARG A 73 5.71 19.27 14.46
CA ARG A 73 5.69 20.68 14.10
C ARG A 73 6.25 21.37 15.32
N SER A 74 7.48 21.87 15.21
CA SER A 74 8.09 22.70 16.23
C SER A 74 7.02 23.70 16.64
N ARG A 75 6.60 23.61 17.90
CA ARG A 75 5.64 24.50 18.54
C ARG A 75 6.28 25.88 18.66
N ALA A 76 6.41 26.56 17.53
CA ALA A 76 6.48 28.01 17.39
C ALA A 76 5.15 28.33 16.69
N GLU A 77 4.15 28.94 17.31
CA GLU A 77 4.20 30.08 18.21
C GLU A 77 3.05 29.97 19.22
N GLU A 78 3.36 29.89 20.50
CA GLU A 78 2.53 30.48 21.55
C GLU A 78 3.49 30.78 22.70
N GLY A 79 3.88 32.05 22.80
CA GLY A 79 4.86 32.49 23.78
C GLY A 79 4.39 32.21 25.20
N ASN A 80 5.31 31.78 26.07
CA ASN A 80 5.81 32.65 27.14
C ASN A 80 6.95 31.97 27.93
N SER A 81 8.08 32.67 27.99
CA SER A 81 9.07 32.78 29.08
C SER A 81 9.58 31.54 29.88
N ILE A 82 10.93 31.45 29.88
CA ILE A 82 11.84 31.01 30.95
C ILE A 82 12.11 29.49 31.06
N SER A 83 13.24 29.05 30.53
CA SER A 83 14.45 28.78 31.33
C SER A 83 15.59 28.25 30.43
N LYS A 84 16.79 28.82 30.65
CA LYS A 84 18.06 28.30 30.13
C LYS A 84 18.44 27.07 30.97
N GLN A 85 18.50 25.88 30.39
CA GLN A 85 19.38 24.78 30.82
C GLN A 85 19.22 23.57 29.89
N GLY A 86 20.35 23.00 29.42
CA GLY A 86 20.41 21.62 28.92
C GLY A 86 20.68 21.43 27.43
N ALA A 87 21.80 21.95 26.90
CA ALA A 87 22.26 21.66 25.54
C ALA A 87 22.80 20.22 25.32
N GLU A 88 22.40 19.26 26.15
CA GLU A 88 22.95 17.88 26.15
C GLU A 88 21.84 16.80 26.31
N VAL A 89 20.63 17.08 25.81
CA VAL A 89 19.51 16.10 25.83
C VAL A 89 18.90 15.87 24.42
N ASP A 90 19.13 16.74 23.44
CA ASP A 90 18.44 16.69 22.14
C ASP A 90 19.05 15.76 21.08
N SER A 91 20.26 15.26 21.29
CA SER A 91 20.95 14.39 20.32
C SER A 91 20.42 12.95 20.34
N ASN A 92 19.82 12.53 21.46
CA ASN A 92 19.26 11.18 21.61
C ASN A 92 17.79 11.09 21.17
N SER A 93 17.00 12.17 21.33
CA SER A 93 15.62 12.23 20.83
C SER A 93 15.53 12.20 19.31
N ARG A 94 16.49 12.79 18.59
CA ARG A 94 16.57 12.69 17.11
C ARG A 94 16.91 11.29 16.60
N ARG A 95 17.56 10.46 17.41
CA ARG A 95 17.91 9.06 17.05
C ARG A 95 16.77 8.07 17.25
N LEU A 96 15.72 8.45 17.97
CA LEU A 96 14.52 7.63 18.19
C LEU A 96 13.36 8.01 17.28
N GLN A 97 13.52 9.04 16.43
CA GLN A 97 12.58 9.30 15.35
C GLN A 97 12.74 8.18 14.33
N SER A 98 11.69 7.40 14.20
CA SER A 98 11.73 6.15 13.49
C SER A 98 11.47 6.44 12.01
N ASN A 99 12.50 6.30 11.17
CA ASN A 99 12.40 6.65 9.75
C ASN A 99 11.62 5.61 8.94
N TRP A 100 10.34 5.40 9.26
CA TRP A 100 9.47 4.47 8.55
C TRP A 100 8.76 5.16 7.41
N TRP A 101 8.81 4.53 6.24
CA TRP A 101 8.14 4.97 5.04
C TRP A 101 7.07 3.95 4.66
N LEU A 102 5.93 4.45 4.22
CA LEU A 102 4.79 3.65 3.79
C LEU A 102 4.67 3.70 2.27
N ASN A 103 4.39 2.55 1.66
CA ASN A 103 4.06 2.44 0.24
C ASN A 103 3.10 1.26 -0.01
N VAL A 104 1.79 1.50 0.14
CA VAL A 104 0.77 0.43 0.13
C VAL A 104 -0.54 0.87 -0.54
N GLY A 105 -1.53 -0.03 -0.62
CA GLY A 105 -2.91 0.34 -0.96
C GLY A 105 -3.22 0.47 -2.46
N TYR A 106 -2.37 -0.07 -3.33
CA TYR A 106 -2.50 0.03 -4.79
C TYR A 106 -3.71 -0.69 -5.42
N GLY A 107 -4.33 -1.62 -4.70
CA GLY A 107 -5.49 -2.38 -5.17
C GLY A 107 -5.24 -3.12 -6.49
N ALA A 108 -6.15 -2.95 -7.44
CA ALA A 108 -6.06 -3.58 -8.76
C ALA A 108 -5.02 -2.92 -9.70
N ARG A 109 -4.54 -1.72 -9.36
CA ARG A 109 -3.76 -0.85 -10.26
C ARG A 109 -2.28 -0.77 -9.90
N GLY A 110 -1.81 -1.62 -8.99
CA GLY A 110 -0.40 -1.64 -8.57
C GLY A 110 0.57 -1.79 -9.73
N LEU A 111 0.26 -2.65 -10.70
CA LEU A 111 1.11 -2.82 -11.88
C LEU A 111 1.27 -1.55 -12.70
N LEU A 112 0.28 -0.65 -12.70
CA LEU A 112 0.36 0.62 -13.44
C LEU A 112 1.21 1.66 -12.71
N TYR A 113 1.06 1.77 -11.39
CA TYR A 113 1.62 2.90 -10.62
C TYR A 113 2.92 2.56 -9.87
N HIS A 114 3.22 1.28 -9.63
CA HIS A 114 4.31 0.89 -8.73
C HIS A 114 5.67 1.47 -9.13
N ALA A 115 6.03 1.46 -10.41
CA ALA A 115 7.34 1.96 -10.86
C ALA A 115 7.47 3.47 -10.63
N TRP A 116 6.48 4.24 -11.10
CA TRP A 116 6.48 5.70 -10.97
C TRP A 116 6.47 6.16 -9.50
N VAL A 117 5.62 5.54 -8.67
CA VAL A 117 5.55 5.88 -7.24
C VAL A 117 6.79 5.39 -6.48
N ALA A 118 7.38 4.26 -6.85
CA ALA A 118 8.60 3.76 -6.22
C ALA A 118 9.81 4.66 -6.53
N GLU A 119 9.92 5.17 -7.74
CA GLU A 119 10.96 6.13 -8.13
C GLU A 119 10.86 7.41 -7.30
N MET A 120 9.67 8.01 -7.26
CA MET A 120 9.39 9.21 -6.46
C MET A 120 9.66 8.99 -4.96
N LEU A 121 9.25 7.83 -4.43
CA LEU A 121 9.53 7.48 -3.04
C LEU A 121 11.02 7.27 -2.77
N ALA A 122 11.75 6.66 -3.71
CA ALA A 122 13.20 6.48 -3.58
C ALA A 122 13.93 7.82 -3.56
N GLU A 123 13.53 8.77 -4.41
CA GLU A 123 14.07 10.14 -4.38
C GLU A 123 13.77 10.84 -3.05
N ALA A 124 12.51 10.76 -2.60
CA ALA A 124 12.08 11.31 -1.31
C ALA A 124 12.90 10.75 -0.11
N ILE A 125 13.21 9.45 -0.13
CA ILE A 125 13.99 8.79 0.92
C ILE A 125 15.49 9.13 0.83
N VAL A 126 16.08 8.94 -0.34
CA VAL A 126 17.55 8.91 -0.49
C VAL A 126 18.14 10.31 -0.66
N VAL A 127 17.43 11.17 -1.40
CA VAL A 127 17.96 12.50 -1.77
C VAL A 127 17.43 13.57 -0.82
N GLN A 128 16.15 13.50 -0.48
CA GLN A 128 15.45 14.60 0.20
C GLN A 128 15.27 14.39 1.71
N ASP A 129 15.21 13.13 2.17
CA ASP A 129 14.75 12.73 3.52
C ASP A 129 13.45 13.44 3.93
N SER A 130 12.56 13.62 2.96
CA SER A 130 11.35 14.44 3.07
C SER A 130 10.27 13.92 2.14
N ASP A 131 9.02 13.89 2.61
CA ASP A 131 7.87 13.51 1.78
C ASP A 131 7.17 14.71 1.14
N ALA A 132 7.77 15.91 1.20
CA ALA A 132 7.19 17.15 0.71
C ALA A 132 6.83 17.11 -0.78
N ASP A 133 7.66 16.45 -1.59
CA ASP A 133 7.49 16.36 -3.05
C ASP A 133 6.53 15.25 -3.48
N ILE A 134 6.10 14.39 -2.55
CA ILE A 134 5.08 13.39 -2.81
C ILE A 134 3.72 14.10 -2.92
N PRO A 135 2.92 13.83 -3.98
CA PRO A 135 1.59 14.40 -4.16
C PRO A 135 0.72 14.27 -2.92
N VAL A 136 0.03 15.36 -2.59
CA VAL A 136 -0.78 15.45 -1.36
C VAL A 136 -1.87 14.39 -1.31
N GLU A 137 -2.38 13.95 -2.47
CA GLU A 137 -3.37 12.91 -2.60
C GLU A 137 -2.85 11.55 -2.11
N LEU A 138 -1.55 11.25 -2.32
CA LEU A 138 -0.91 10.03 -1.83
C LEU A 138 -0.62 10.09 -0.32
N ARG A 139 -0.50 11.31 0.22
CA ARG A 139 -0.23 11.64 1.63
C ARG A 139 -1.47 12.01 2.43
N ALA A 140 -2.66 12.04 1.83
CA ALA A 140 -3.88 12.53 2.47
C ALA A 140 -4.21 11.80 3.78
N TRP A 141 -3.79 10.54 3.91
CA TRP A 141 -3.93 9.73 5.13
C TRP A 141 -3.14 10.27 6.34
N GLN A 142 -2.11 11.09 6.12
CA GLN A 142 -1.34 11.73 7.19
C GLN A 142 -2.06 12.96 7.78
N MET A 143 -3.02 13.52 7.03
CA MET A 143 -3.84 14.62 7.52
C MET A 143 -4.79 14.08 8.57
N THR A 144 -4.67 14.57 9.80
CA THR A 144 -5.67 14.28 10.84
C THR A 144 -6.95 14.99 10.43
N PRO A 145 -8.11 14.30 10.37
CA PRO A 145 -9.38 14.98 10.15
C PRO A 145 -9.60 15.95 11.32
N THR A 146 -9.49 17.24 11.06
CA THR A 146 -10.01 18.26 11.96
C THR A 146 -11.53 18.22 11.88
N GLY A 147 -12.14 17.28 12.62
CA GLY A 147 -13.59 17.15 12.78
C GLY A 147 -14.21 15.91 12.13
N SER A 148 -14.84 15.10 12.99
CA SER A 148 -15.76 13.97 12.77
C SER A 148 -15.34 12.77 11.88
N PRO A 149 -15.47 11.53 12.37
CA PRO A 149 -15.15 10.32 11.62
C PRO A 149 -16.34 9.88 10.75
N ASP A 150 -16.67 10.63 9.71
CA ASP A 150 -17.57 10.13 8.66
C ASP A 150 -16.74 9.74 7.43
N LEU A 151 -16.11 8.57 7.55
CA LEU A 151 -15.60 7.81 6.40
C LEU A 151 -16.80 7.10 5.74
N VAL A 152 -17.28 7.66 4.62
CA VAL A 152 -18.32 7.09 3.75
C VAL A 152 -17.75 6.01 2.82
#